data_AF-A0A7K1LAC8-F1
#
_entry.id   AF-A0A7K1LAC8-F1
#
_cell.length_a   1.000
_cell.length_b   1.000
_cell.length_c   1.000
_cell.angle_alpha   90.00
_cell.angle_beta   90.00
_cell.angle_gamma   90.00
#
_symmetry.space_group_name_H-M   'P 1'
#
loop_
_entity.id
_entity.type
_entity.pdbx_description
1 polymer ?
#
loop_
_entity_poly.entity_id
_entity_poly.type
_entity_poly.pdbx_seq_one_letter_code
_entity_poly.pdbx_strand_id
1 'polypeptide(L)'
;MPNPWTSIWFNPPTPPAPERPPVPDTDKYVKINDRYVRRGDNEGFIIIDSETHDIVGAAVAEEDDPGWWRCHIRGKPDRKFVPLDHPDPARDIAWRLTR
;
A
#
# COMPACT_ATOMS: atom_id res chain seq x y z
N MET A 1 18.01 42.68 -40.32
CA MET A 1 16.80 42.82 -39.49
C MET A 1 16.11 41.47 -39.43
N PRO A 2 15.92 40.84 -38.25
CA PRO A 2 15.19 39.57 -38.18
C PRO A 2 13.68 39.83 -38.36
N ASN A 3 12.99 38.95 -39.08
CA ASN A 3 11.57 39.08 -39.34
C ASN A 3 10.71 38.79 -38.08
N PRO A 4 9.52 39.40 -37.94
CA PRO A 4 8.69 39.28 -36.73
C PRO A 4 7.72 38.07 -36.75
N TRP A 5 7.90 37.08 -37.62
CA TRP A 5 6.86 36.05 -37.88
C TRP A 5 7.19 34.62 -37.43
N THR A 6 8.35 34.36 -36.82
CA THR A 6 8.79 32.99 -36.47
C THR A 6 8.35 32.48 -35.09
N SER A 7 7.59 33.24 -34.29
CA SER A 7 7.31 32.86 -32.89
C SER A 7 5.91 32.31 -32.61
N ILE A 8 5.06 32.05 -33.60
CA ILE A 8 3.62 31.76 -33.35
C ILE A 8 3.27 30.25 -33.31
N TRP A 9 4.17 29.31 -33.63
CA TRP A 9 3.72 27.95 -34.00
C TRP A 9 4.30 26.75 -33.25
N PHE A 10 5.07 26.93 -32.18
CA PHE A 10 5.56 25.79 -31.37
C PHE A 10 5.37 26.04 -29.89
N ASN A 11 4.15 25.88 -29.40
CA ASN A 11 3.94 25.45 -28.03
C ASN A 11 3.61 23.94 -28.10
N PRO A 12 4.58 23.04 -27.87
CA PRO A 12 4.22 21.63 -27.72
C PRO A 12 3.22 21.52 -26.56
N PRO A 13 2.17 20.69 -26.66
CA PRO A 13 1.30 20.44 -25.53
C PRO A 13 2.18 19.96 -24.38
N THR A 14 2.03 20.60 -23.21
CA THR A 14 2.69 20.14 -21.99
C THR A 14 2.38 18.65 -21.85
N PRO A 15 3.39 17.77 -21.73
CA PRO A 15 3.11 16.36 -21.48
C PRO A 15 2.23 16.27 -20.23
N PRO A 16 1.20 15.41 -20.21
CA PRO A 16 0.45 15.19 -18.97
C PRO A 16 1.47 14.86 -17.88
N ALA A 17 1.35 15.50 -16.72
CA ALA A 17 2.17 15.16 -15.58
C ALA A 17 2.16 13.63 -15.44
N PRO A 18 3.30 12.98 -15.13
CA PRO A 18 3.30 11.54 -14.90
C PRO A 18 2.16 11.24 -13.93
N GLU A 19 1.18 10.47 -14.39
CA GLU A 19 -0.02 10.20 -13.63
C GLU A 19 0.46 9.65 -12.29
N ARG A 20 0.19 10.38 -11.21
CA ARG A 20 0.43 9.88 -9.87
C ARG A 20 -0.28 8.52 -9.85
N PRO A 21 0.38 7.43 -9.39
CA PRO A 21 -0.29 6.14 -9.32
C PRO A 21 -1.64 6.35 -8.63
N PRO A 22 -2.72 5.76 -9.17
CA PRO A 22 -4.07 6.02 -8.69
C PRO A 22 -4.06 5.89 -7.18
N VAL A 23 -4.44 6.99 -6.49
CA VAL A 23 -4.62 6.97 -5.04
C VAL A 23 -5.61 5.86 -4.79
N PRO A 24 -5.19 4.77 -4.14
CA PRO A 24 -6.01 3.60 -4.21
C PRO A 24 -7.25 3.83 -3.33
N ASP A 25 -8.40 3.33 -3.80
CA ASP A 25 -9.74 3.50 -3.23
C ASP A 25 -9.70 3.69 -1.71
N THR A 26 -9.80 4.94 -1.23
CA THR A 26 -9.43 5.30 0.16
C THR A 26 -10.27 4.56 1.21
N ASP A 27 -11.44 4.06 0.81
CA ASP A 27 -12.33 3.24 1.64
C ASP A 27 -11.75 1.85 1.97
N LYS A 28 -10.80 1.35 1.17
CA LYS A 28 -10.17 0.02 1.35
C LYS A 28 -8.87 0.06 2.14
N TYR A 29 -8.41 1.24 2.56
CA TYR A 29 -7.12 1.42 3.22
C TYR A 29 -7.28 1.95 4.63
N VAL A 30 -6.71 1.25 5.59
CA VAL A 30 -6.60 1.70 6.98
C VAL A 30 -5.19 2.24 7.19
N LYS A 31 -5.07 3.52 7.61
CA LYS A 31 -3.76 4.08 7.97
C LYS A 31 -3.36 3.62 9.38
N ILE A 32 -2.21 2.97 9.51
CA ILE A 32 -1.64 2.48 10.78
C ILE A 32 -0.15 2.85 10.82
N ASN A 33 0.31 3.59 11.85
CA ASN A 33 1.71 3.97 12.05
C ASN A 33 2.41 4.52 10.79
N ASP A 34 1.74 5.43 10.09
CA ASP A 34 2.18 6.02 8.81
C ASP A 34 2.35 5.05 7.63
N ARG A 35 1.68 3.89 7.68
CA ARG A 35 1.57 2.96 6.56
C ARG A 35 0.11 2.73 6.20
N TYR A 36 -0.15 2.47 4.93
CA TYR A 36 -1.47 2.07 4.47
C TYR A 36 -1.61 0.55 4.53
N VAL A 37 -2.68 0.07 5.14
CA VAL A 37 -3.00 -1.34 5.23
C VAL A 37 -4.25 -1.62 4.41
N ARG A 38 -4.13 -2.50 3.42
CA ARG A 38 -5.25 -2.91 2.57
C ARG A 38 -5.63 -4.35 2.88
N ARG A 39 -6.89 -4.58 3.26
CA ARG A 39 -7.41 -5.95 3.37
C ARG A 39 -7.70 -6.54 1.98
N GLY A 40 -7.37 -7.81 1.83
CA GLY A 40 -7.86 -8.66 0.76
C GLY A 40 -9.07 -9.46 1.22
N ASP A 41 -9.65 -10.23 0.29
CA ASP A 41 -10.88 -10.99 0.53
C ASP A 41 -10.66 -12.27 1.36
N ASN A 42 -9.43 -12.83 1.36
CA ASN A 42 -9.08 -14.11 2.00
C ASN A 42 -8.37 -13.95 3.35
N GLU A 43 -8.91 -13.17 4.30
CA GLU A 43 -8.29 -12.95 5.63
C GLU A 43 -6.79 -12.59 5.56
N GLY A 44 -6.44 -11.75 4.58
CA GLY A 44 -5.09 -11.28 4.35
C GLY A 44 -5.05 -9.78 4.18
N PHE A 45 -3.86 -9.20 4.29
CA PHE A 45 -3.64 -7.79 4.02
C PHE A 45 -2.24 -7.51 3.50
N ILE A 46 -2.09 -6.36 2.85
CA ILE A 46 -0.79 -5.79 2.45
C ILE A 46 -0.52 -4.50 3.20
N ILE A 47 0.76 -4.22 3.46
CA ILE A 47 1.26 -3.01 4.09
C ILE A 47 2.02 -2.23 3.02
N ILE A 48 1.62 -0.98 2.83
CA ILE A 48 2.18 -0.06 1.84
C ILE A 48 2.82 1.11 2.58
N ASP A 49 4.03 1.46 2.17
CA ASP A 49 4.72 2.65 2.66
C ASP A 49 4.00 3.92 2.19
N SER A 50 3.71 4.86 3.09
CA SER A 50 2.94 6.05 2.73
C SER A 50 3.74 7.08 1.94
N GLU A 51 5.07 7.04 2.01
CA GLU A 51 5.96 7.96 1.32
C GLU A 51 6.26 7.41 -0.08
N THR A 52 6.78 6.19 -0.16
CA THR A 52 7.21 5.60 -1.44
C THR A 52 6.09 4.93 -2.22
N HIS A 53 4.96 4.63 -1.57
CA HIS A 53 3.86 3.82 -2.12
C HIS A 53 4.28 2.38 -2.47
N ASP A 54 5.41 1.90 -1.95
CA ASP A 54 5.87 0.52 -2.15
C ASP A 54 5.18 -0.45 -1.19
N ILE A 55 4.96 -1.68 -1.65
CA ILE A 55 4.53 -2.78 -0.78
C ILE A 55 5.72 -3.18 0.08
N VAL A 56 5.66 -2.85 1.36
CA VAL A 56 6.70 -3.19 2.34
C VAL A 56 6.37 -4.44 3.12
N GLY A 57 5.14 -4.95 3.05
CA GLY A 57 4.80 -6.21 3.69
C GLY A 57 3.44 -6.77 3.33
N ALA A 58 3.19 -7.98 3.80
CA ALA A 58 1.93 -8.68 3.68
C ALA A 58 1.76 -9.64 4.84
N ALA A 59 0.52 -9.95 5.20
CA ALA A 59 0.21 -11.04 6.11
C ALA A 59 -1.07 -11.75 5.69
N VAL A 60 -1.14 -13.04 6.00
CA VAL A 60 -2.29 -13.91 5.73
C VAL A 60 -2.44 -14.91 6.86
N ALA A 61 -3.67 -15.19 7.27
CA ALA A 61 -3.97 -16.27 8.20
C ALA A 61 -3.59 -17.64 7.59
N GLU A 62 -3.11 -18.57 8.41
CA GLU A 62 -2.84 -19.94 7.97
C GLU A 62 -4.16 -20.71 7.84
N GLU A 63 -4.39 -21.36 6.71
CA GLU A 63 -5.64 -22.11 6.44
C GLU A 63 -5.86 -23.24 7.45
N ASP A 64 -4.78 -23.92 7.87
CA ASP A 64 -4.85 -25.04 8.82
C ASP A 64 -5.01 -24.60 10.28
N ASP A 65 -4.58 -23.37 10.61
CA ASP A 65 -4.63 -22.82 11.97
C ASP A 65 -4.80 -21.28 11.91
N PRO A 66 -6.04 -20.78 11.79
CA PRO A 66 -6.31 -19.36 11.53
C PRO A 66 -5.88 -18.42 12.66
N GLY A 67 -5.46 -18.96 13.81
CA GLY A 67 -4.81 -18.18 14.87
C GLY A 67 -3.38 -17.78 14.52
N TRP A 68 -2.72 -18.47 13.58
CA TRP A 68 -1.39 -18.13 13.11
C TRP A 68 -1.42 -17.34 11.81
N TRP A 69 -0.58 -16.32 11.76
CA TRP A 69 -0.44 -15.44 10.62
C TRP A 69 0.97 -15.55 10.05
N ARG A 70 1.06 -15.87 8.76
CA ARG A 70 2.31 -15.77 8.00
C ARG A 70 2.49 -14.36 7.53
N CYS A 71 3.60 -13.75 7.90
CA CYS A 71 3.90 -12.35 7.64
C CYS A 71 5.18 -12.24 6.82
N HIS A 72 5.25 -11.24 5.94
CA HIS A 72 6.49 -10.77 5.34
C HIS A 72 6.56 -9.26 5.54
N ILE A 73 7.66 -8.75 6.10
CA ILE A 73 7.88 -7.32 6.30
C ILE A 73 9.31 -6.98 5.91
N ARG A 74 9.47 -6.02 4.99
CA ARG A 74 10.76 -5.57 4.43
C ARG A 74 11.64 -6.73 3.97
N GLY A 75 11.03 -7.70 3.29
CA GLY A 75 11.70 -8.90 2.78
C GLY A 75 12.04 -9.96 3.83
N LYS A 76 11.65 -9.78 5.11
CA LYS A 76 11.87 -10.76 6.17
C LYS A 76 10.60 -11.55 6.48
N PRO A 77 10.63 -12.88 6.47
CA PRO A 77 9.52 -13.68 6.96
C PRO A 77 9.37 -13.51 8.48
N ASP A 78 8.13 -13.47 8.94
CA ASP A 78 7.77 -13.45 10.36
C ASP A 78 6.48 -14.28 10.54
N ARG A 79 6.23 -14.74 11.77
CA ARG A 79 5.03 -15.50 12.11
C ARG A 79 4.48 -15.00 13.43
N LYS A 80 3.19 -14.67 13.47
CA LYS A 80 2.56 -14.10 14.66
C LYS A 80 1.27 -14.85 14.99
N PHE A 81 1.04 -15.03 16.28
CA PHE A 81 -0.19 -15.63 16.79
C PHE A 81 -1.17 -14.53 17.23
N VAL A 82 -2.43 -14.70 16.85
CA VAL A 82 -3.57 -13.96 17.38
C VAL A 82 -4.66 -14.95 17.76
N PRO A 83 -5.18 -14.89 18.99
CA PRO A 83 -6.34 -15.70 19.38
C PRO A 83 -7.55 -15.46 18.44
N LEU A 84 -8.27 -16.53 18.12
CA LEU A 84 -9.43 -16.49 17.20
C LEU A 84 -10.61 -15.68 17.75
N ASP A 85 -10.69 -15.55 19.08
CA ASP A 85 -11.68 -14.71 19.77
C ASP A 85 -11.33 -13.21 19.72
N HIS A 86 -10.18 -12.84 19.15
CA HIS A 86 -9.84 -11.43 18.98
C HIS A 86 -10.81 -10.77 17.98
N PRO A 87 -11.44 -9.63 18.31
CA PRO A 87 -12.42 -8.97 17.43
C PRO A 87 -11.87 -8.49 16.08
N ASP A 88 -10.56 -8.34 15.93
CA ASP A 88 -9.93 -7.90 14.69
C ASP A 88 -8.47 -8.36 14.60
N PRO A 89 -8.23 -9.64 14.26
CA PRO A 89 -6.89 -10.21 14.25
C PRO A 89 -6.00 -9.60 13.17
N ALA A 90 -6.56 -9.28 12.00
CA ALA A 90 -5.82 -8.65 10.91
C ALA A 90 -5.27 -7.27 11.32
N ARG A 91 -6.08 -6.47 12.02
CA ARG A 91 -5.65 -5.14 12.49
C ARG A 91 -4.58 -5.23 13.57
N ASP A 92 -4.69 -6.19 14.50
CA ASP A 92 -3.67 -6.42 15.53
C ASP A 92 -2.33 -6.83 14.91
N ILE A 93 -2.31 -7.77 13.95
CA ILE A 93 -1.08 -8.13 13.23
C ILE A 93 -0.53 -6.93 12.48
N ALA A 94 -1.36 -6.19 11.75
CA ALA A 94 -0.92 -5.00 11.03
C ALA A 94 -0.29 -3.96 11.98
N TRP A 95 -0.86 -3.75 13.16
CA TRP A 95 -0.30 -2.87 14.17
C TRP A 95 1.07 -3.38 14.67
N ARG A 96 1.20 -4.68 14.95
CA ARG A 96 2.46 -5.30 15.38
C ARG A 96 3.56 -5.30 14.32
N LEU A 97 3.21 -5.39 13.04
CA LEU A 97 4.16 -5.35 11.92
C LEU A 97 4.57 -3.93 11.53
N THR A 98 3.79 -2.93 11.92
CA THR A 98 4.03 -1.53 11.56
C THR A 98 4.77 -0.73 12.63
N ARG A 99 4.87 -1.26 13.85
CA ARG A 99 5.69 -0.74 14.95
C ARG A 99 7.18 -0.82 14.64
#